data_AF-A0A098G9I2-F1
#
_entry.id   AF-A0A098G9I2-F1
#
_cell.length_a   1.000
_cell.length_b   1.000
_cell.length_c   1.000
_cell.angle_alpha   90.00
_cell.angle_beta   90.00
_cell.angle_gamma   90.00
#
_symmetry.space_group_name_H-M   'P 1'
#
loop_
_entity.id
_entity.type
_entity.pdbx_description
1 polymer ?
#
loop_
_entity_poly.entity_id
_entity_poly.type
_entity_poly.pdbx_seq_one_letter_code
_entity_poly.pdbx_strand_id
1 'polypeptide(L)'
;MPWHLLVGTIILAFSALVFEPHPVIHWTMFSVLLNLYIGTIATGLAYWGAVEISKRFPAVTTSLALTGVPIIGIICSLLFLGEKPSPAVLVSLAMLITGLICVILGDYQAKKLLS
;
A
#
# COMPACT_ATOMS: atom_id res chain seq x y z
N MET A 1 -11.56 -14.11 6.85
CA MET A 1 -11.65 -14.17 5.38
C MET A 1 -10.27 -14.39 4.76
N PRO A 2 -9.65 -15.58 4.92
CA PRO A 2 -8.30 -15.86 4.38
C PRO A 2 -8.30 -16.19 2.87
N TRP A 3 -9.47 -16.49 2.28
CA TRP A 3 -9.58 -16.94 0.90
C TRP A 3 -9.16 -15.88 -0.14
N HIS A 4 -9.33 -14.59 0.15
CA HIS A 4 -8.86 -13.51 -0.74
C HIS A 4 -7.34 -13.54 -0.94
N LEU A 5 -6.58 -13.91 0.10
CA LEU A 5 -5.13 -14.03 0.00
C LEU A 5 -4.75 -15.22 -0.89
N LEU A 6 -5.46 -16.35 -0.78
CA LEU A 6 -5.25 -17.51 -1.67
C LEU A 6 -5.54 -17.16 -3.13
N VAL A 7 -6.67 -16.51 -3.40
CA VAL A 7 -7.03 -16.07 -4.76
C VAL A 7 -6.01 -15.06 -5.28
N GLY A 8 -5.60 -14.08 -4.45
CA GLY A 8 -4.54 -13.13 -4.77
C GLY A 8 -3.23 -13.83 -5.13
N THR A 9 -2.80 -14.81 -4.35
CA THR A 9 -1.59 -15.61 -4.62
C THR A 9 -1.68 -16.37 -5.94
N ILE A 10 -2.84 -16.99 -6.24
CA ILE A 10 -3.02 -17.71 -7.51
C ILE A 10 -2.92 -16.74 -8.70
N ILE A 11 -3.58 -15.59 -8.61
CA ILE A 11 -3.54 -14.56 -9.66
C ILE A 11 -2.12 -14.00 -9.84
N LEU A 12 -1.42 -13.71 -8.73
CA LEU A 12 -0.03 -13.26 -8.74
C LEU A 12 0.91 -14.29 -9.35
N ALA A 13 0.78 -15.57 -8.96
CA ALA A 13 1.59 -16.65 -9.51
C ALA A 13 1.36 -16.82 -11.02
N PHE A 14 0.12 -16.77 -11.47
CA PHE A 14 -0.20 -16.83 -12.90
C PHE A 14 0.35 -15.62 -13.66
N SER A 15 0.20 -14.41 -13.10
CA SER A 15 0.75 -13.19 -13.69
C SER A 15 2.27 -13.25 -13.80
N ALA A 16 2.96 -13.73 -12.77
CA ALA A 16 4.41 -13.91 -12.79
C ALA A 16 4.84 -14.86 -13.92
N LEU A 17 4.13 -15.98 -14.13
CA LEU A 17 4.44 -16.91 -15.22
C LEU A 17 4.28 -16.30 -16.63
N VAL A 18 3.36 -15.34 -16.78
CA VAL A 18 3.10 -14.67 -18.08
C VAL A 18 4.09 -13.53 -18.33
N PHE A 19 4.37 -12.70 -17.33
CA PHE A 19 5.16 -11.47 -17.49
C PHE A 19 6.67 -11.64 -17.20
N GLU A 20 7.07 -12.67 -16.44
CA GLU A 20 8.46 -12.98 -16.13
C GLU A 20 8.86 -14.36 -16.70
N PRO A 21 9.06 -14.49 -18.02
CA PRO A 21 9.33 -15.79 -18.65
C PRO A 21 10.70 -16.39 -18.29
N HIS A 22 11.66 -15.61 -17.76
CA HIS A 22 13.00 -16.07 -17.35
C HIS A 22 13.43 -15.43 -16.01
N PRO A 23 12.82 -15.81 -14.88
CA PRO A 23 13.16 -15.22 -13.60
C PRO A 23 14.51 -15.77 -13.13
N VAL A 24 15.51 -14.90 -13.02
CA VAL A 24 16.80 -15.25 -12.40
C VAL A 24 16.61 -15.21 -10.88
N ILE A 25 16.17 -16.33 -10.30
CA ILE A 25 15.94 -16.42 -8.86
C ILE A 25 17.22 -16.87 -8.18
N HIS A 26 17.86 -15.94 -7.47
CA HIS A 26 18.97 -16.26 -6.57
C HIS A 26 18.43 -16.83 -5.26
N TRP A 27 18.26 -18.15 -5.23
CA TRP A 27 17.86 -18.89 -4.03
C TRP A 27 18.97 -18.85 -2.98
N THR A 28 18.92 -17.85 -2.12
CA THR A 28 19.78 -17.72 -0.94
C THR A 28 18.93 -17.82 0.32
N MET A 29 19.52 -18.29 1.43
CA MET A 29 18.83 -18.33 2.72
C MET A 29 18.26 -16.95 3.10
N PHE A 30 19.01 -15.89 2.78
CA PHE A 30 18.57 -14.51 2.96
C PHE A 30 17.30 -14.20 2.16
N SER A 31 17.27 -14.51 0.86
CA SER A 31 16.09 -14.29 0.00
C SER A 31 14.85 -15.05 0.49
N VAL A 32 15.02 -16.29 0.95
CA VAL A 32 13.93 -17.10 1.50
C VAL A 32 13.39 -16.49 2.79
N LEU A 33 14.28 -16.10 3.72
CA LEU A 33 13.90 -15.43 4.97
C LEU A 33 13.21 -14.09 4.71
N LEU A 34 13.69 -13.32 3.73
CA LEU A 34 13.11 -12.04 3.35
C LEU A 34 11.70 -12.22 2.77
N ASN A 35 11.51 -13.21 1.89
CA ASN A 35 10.19 -13.56 1.37
C ASN A 35 9.25 -14.03 2.47
N LEU A 36 9.72 -14.83 3.42
CA LEU A 36 8.91 -15.26 4.56
C LEU A 36 8.51 -14.06 5.42
N TYR A 37 9.44 -13.16 5.72
CA TYR A 37 9.18 -11.94 6.47
C TYR A 37 8.13 -11.05 5.79
N ILE A 38 8.31 -10.73 4.50
CA ILE A 38 7.37 -9.87 3.76
C ILE A 38 6.02 -10.56 3.58
N GLY A 39 6.03 -11.83 3.17
CA GLY A 39 4.83 -12.60 2.84
C GLY A 39 3.97 -12.94 4.06
N THR A 40 4.55 -13.13 5.24
CA THR A 40 3.79 -13.49 6.45
C THR A 40 3.68 -12.35 7.44
N ILE A 41 4.81 -11.83 7.92
CA ILE A 41 4.83 -10.84 9.02
C ILE A 41 4.33 -9.48 8.52
N ALA A 42 4.94 -8.93 7.47
CA ALA A 42 4.56 -7.62 6.97
C ALA A 42 3.12 -7.61 6.43
N THR A 43 2.77 -8.61 5.62
CA THR A 43 1.42 -8.76 5.07
C THR A 43 0.37 -8.99 6.17
N GLY A 44 0.68 -9.84 7.17
CA GLY A 44 -0.22 -10.10 8.29
C GLY A 44 -0.49 -8.85 9.14
N LEU A 45 0.55 -8.08 9.45
CA LEU A 45 0.42 -6.82 10.17
C LEU A 45 -0.35 -5.76 9.38
N ALA A 46 -0.07 -5.62 8.08
CA ALA A 46 -0.80 -4.71 7.20
C ALA A 46 -2.28 -5.07 7.12
N TYR A 47 -2.60 -6.36 6.96
CA TYR A 47 -3.98 -6.83 6.93
C TYR A 47 -4.69 -6.61 8.27
N TRP A 48 -4.03 -6.93 9.38
CA TRP A 48 -4.59 -6.67 10.71
C TRP A 48 -4.91 -5.18 10.92
N GLY A 49 -3.96 -4.30 10.59
CA GLY A 49 -4.17 -2.86 10.67
C GLY A 49 -5.33 -2.37 9.79
N ALA A 50 -5.40 -2.84 8.54
CA ALA A 50 -6.49 -2.50 7.64
C ALA A 50 -7.87 -2.94 8.17
N VAL A 51 -7.96 -4.16 8.71
CA VAL A 51 -9.20 -4.66 9.33
C VAL A 51 -9.56 -3.85 10.57
N GLU A 52 -8.59 -3.54 11.42
CA GLU A 52 -8.84 -2.80 12.66
C GLU A 52 -9.30 -1.37 12.39
N ILE A 53 -8.70 -0.69 11.42
CA ILE A 53 -9.12 0.64 10.97
C ILE A 53 -10.54 0.58 10.38
N SER A 54 -10.81 -0.40 9.52
CA SER A 54 -12.12 -0.54 8.87
C SER A 54 -13.26 -0.80 9.85
N LYS A 55 -12.98 -1.42 11.01
CA LYS A 55 -13.97 -1.67 12.06
C LYS A 55 -14.28 -0.43 12.91
N ARG A 56 -13.31 0.48 13.04
CA ARG A 56 -13.37 1.60 13.98
C ARG A 56 -13.77 2.92 13.31
N PHE A 57 -13.57 3.03 12.01
CA PHE A 57 -13.77 4.27 11.27
C PHE A 57 -14.73 4.12 10.07
N PRO A 58 -15.43 5.21 9.69
CA PRO A 58 -16.20 5.24 8.45
C PRO A 58 -15.33 4.89 7.22
N ALA A 59 -15.97 4.40 6.16
CA ALA A 59 -15.29 3.98 4.92
C ALA A 59 -14.39 5.09 4.33
N VAL A 60 -14.81 6.35 4.45
CA VAL A 60 -14.05 7.51 3.96
C VAL A 60 -12.72 7.66 4.70
N THR A 61 -12.73 7.61 6.04
CA THR A 61 -11.51 7.70 6.86
C THR A 61 -10.57 6.52 6.62
N THR A 62 -11.12 5.33 6.44
CA THR A 62 -10.32 4.13 6.09
C THR A 62 -9.64 4.30 4.73
N SER A 63 -10.38 4.80 3.72
CA SER A 63 -9.81 5.08 2.40
C SER A 63 -8.71 6.14 2.46
N LEU A 64 -8.92 7.21 3.23
CA LEU A 64 -7.91 8.26 3.44
C LEU A 64 -6.64 7.70 4.11
N ALA A 65 -6.80 6.82 5.10
CA ALA A 65 -5.68 6.17 5.77
C ALA A 65 -4.87 5.27 4.83
N LEU A 66 -5.54 4.54 3.93
CA LEU A 66 -4.87 3.70 2.92
C LEU A 66 -4.10 4.54 1.89
N THR A 67 -4.62 5.71 1.51
CA THR A 67 -3.89 6.67 0.67
C THR A 67 -2.61 7.19 1.33
N GLY A 68 -2.54 7.18 2.66
CA GLY A 68 -1.32 7.51 3.41
C GLY A 68 -0.19 6.50 3.26
N VAL A 69 -0.48 5.23 3.00
CA VAL A 69 0.52 4.15 2.87
C VAL A 69 1.59 4.46 1.81
N PRO A 70 1.26 4.80 0.55
CA PRO A 70 2.28 5.15 -0.44
C PRO A 70 3.07 6.42 -0.09
N ILE A 71 2.43 7.41 0.55
CA ILE A 71 3.11 8.65 1.00
C ILE A 71 4.19 8.31 2.03
N ILE A 72 3.84 7.51 3.04
CA ILE A 72 4.77 7.05 4.07
C ILE A 72 5.89 6.21 3.44
N GLY A 73 5.55 5.32 2.50
CA GLY A 73 6.54 4.51 1.78
C GLY A 73 7.60 5.36 1.07
N ILE A 74 7.18 6.43 0.38
CA ILE A 74 8.11 7.35 -0.29
C ILE A 74 8.97 8.11 0.73
N ILE A 75 8.39 8.61 1.82
CA ILE A 75 9.13 9.30 2.88
C ILE A 75 10.17 8.36 3.51
N CYS A 76 9.80 7.11 3.80
CA CYS A 76 10.73 6.10 4.29
C CYS A 76 11.84 5.83 3.27
N SER A 77 11.52 5.71 1.98
CA SER A 77 12.53 5.53 0.93
C SER A 77 13.53 6.70 0.91
N LEU A 78 13.05 7.93 1.03
CA LEU A 78 13.88 9.12 1.08
C LEU A 78 14.82 9.13 2.30
N LEU A 79 14.29 8.79 3.48
CA LEU A 79 15.03 8.86 4.74
C LEU A 79 16.00 7.69 4.95
N PHE A 80 15.59 6.47 4.59
CA PHE A 80 16.36 5.26 4.89
C PHE A 80 17.22 4.77 3.73
N LEU A 81 16.78 4.95 2.48
CA LEU A 81 17.54 4.52 1.30
C LEU A 81 18.38 5.66 0.71
N GLY A 82 18.03 6.93 0.99
CA GLY A 82 18.74 8.10 0.48
C GLY A 82 18.60 8.30 -1.04
N GLU A 83 17.68 7.58 -1.68
CA GLU A 83 17.42 7.69 -3.11
C GLU A 83 16.75 9.02 -3.44
N LYS A 84 17.23 9.70 -4.48
CA LYS A 84 16.56 10.89 -5.01
C LYS A 84 15.33 10.43 -5.81
N PRO A 85 14.11 10.85 -5.42
CA PRO A 85 12.92 10.41 -6.12
C PRO A 85 12.94 10.99 -7.53
N SER A 86 12.56 10.18 -8.51
CA SER A 86 12.46 10.66 -9.88
C SER A 86 11.37 11.75 -10.00
N PRO A 87 11.44 12.62 -11.01
CA PRO A 87 10.40 13.61 -11.24
C PRO A 87 9.00 13.01 -11.35
N ALA A 88 8.88 11.81 -11.94
CA ALA A 88 7.60 11.09 -12.04
C ALA A 88 7.03 10.69 -10.67
N VAL A 89 7.89 10.26 -9.73
CA VAL A 89 7.49 9.94 -8.35
C VAL A 89 7.00 11.20 -7.63
N LEU A 90 7.68 12.33 -7.83
CA LEU A 90 7.28 13.61 -7.24
C LEU A 90 5.92 14.09 -7.78
N VAL A 91 5.68 13.97 -9.08
CA VAL A 91 4.38 14.31 -9.69
C VAL A 91 3.28 13.41 -9.14
N SER A 92 3.54 12.10 -9.02
CA SER A 92 2.58 11.14 -8.46
C SER A 92 2.26 11.47 -7.01
N LEU A 93 3.28 11.80 -6.20
CA LEU A 93 3.11 12.23 -4.82
C LEU A 93 2.28 13.51 -4.71
N ALA A 94 2.54 14.49 -5.57
CA ALA A 94 1.77 15.73 -5.62
C ALA A 94 0.30 15.44 -5.95
N MET A 95 0.00 14.62 -6.96
CA MET A 95 -1.37 14.22 -7.30
C MET A 95 -2.08 13.49 -6.15
N LEU A 96 -1.39 12.58 -5.46
CA LEU A 96 -1.95 11.88 -4.28
C LEU A 96 -2.30 12.86 -3.16
N ILE A 97 -1.41 13.80 -2.85
CA ILE A 97 -1.64 14.82 -1.81
C ILE A 97 -2.80 15.74 -2.22
N THR A 98 -2.86 16.18 -3.48
CA THR A 98 -3.97 16.99 -3.97
C THR A 98 -5.30 16.26 -3.84
N GLY A 99 -5.37 15.00 -4.27
CA GLY A 99 -6.57 14.17 -4.12
C GLY A 99 -7.01 14.04 -2.66
N LEU A 100 -6.06 13.81 -1.75
CA LEU A 100 -6.32 13.73 -0.31
C LEU A 100 -6.92 15.03 0.24
N ILE A 101 -6.34 16.19 -0.12
CA ILE A 101 -6.82 17.50 0.31
C ILE A 101 -8.24 17.76 -0.22
N CYS A 102 -8.51 17.46 -1.50
CA CYS A 102 -9.84 17.62 -2.08
C CYS A 102 -10.92 16.83 -1.33
N VAL A 103 -10.64 15.57 -0.98
CA VAL A 103 -11.57 14.72 -0.23
C VAL A 103 -11.82 15.28 1.18
N ILE A 104 -10.75 15.69 1.87
CA ILE A 104 -10.86 16.27 3.22
C ILE A 104 -11.72 17.54 3.18
N LEU A 105 -11.46 18.45 2.25
CA LEU A 105 -12.25 19.68 2.09
C LEU A 105 -13.72 19.39 1.79
N GLY A 106 -14.00 18.37 0.96
CA GLY A 106 -15.37 17.91 0.70
C GLY A 106 -16.09 17.40 1.94
N ASP A 107 -15.44 16.58 2.77
CA ASP A 107 -16.02 16.08 4.05
C ASP A 107 -16.33 17.23 5.02
N TYR A 108 -15.43 18.21 5.12
CA TYR A 108 -15.64 19.41 5.95
C TYR A 108 -16.85 20.23 5.49
N GLN A 109 -17.01 20.42 4.18
CA GLN A 109 -18.16 21.17 3.64
C GLN A 109 -19.49 20.43 3.86
N ALA A 110 -19.51 19.11 3.67
CA ALA A 110 -20.70 18.30 3.92
C ALA A 110 -21.17 18.38 5.38
N LYS A 111 -20.23 18.31 6.34
CA LYS A 111 -20.56 18.45 7.77
C LYS A 111 -21.08 19.85 8.13
N LYS A 112 -20.51 20.90 7.53
CA LYS A 112 -20.93 22.29 7.76
C LYS A 112 -22.34 22.60 7.24
N LEU A 113 -22.81 21.91 6.20
CA LEU A 113 -24.15 22.10 5.63
C LEU A 113 -25.26 21.41 6.45
N LEU A 114 -24.89 20.48 7.33
CA LEU A 114 -25.81 19.69 8.16
C LEU A 114 -25.93 20.19 9.61
N SER A 115 -25.18 21.24 9.97
CA SER A 115 -25.19 21.93 11.28
C SER A 115 -25.89 23.28 11.19
#